data_AF-A0A8H3UEJ0-F1
#
_entry.id   AF-A0A8H3UEJ0-F1
#
_cell.length_a   1.000
_cell.length_b   1.000
_cell.length_c   1.000
_cell.angle_alpha   90.00
_cell.angle_beta   90.00
_cell.angle_gamma   90.00
#
_symmetry.space_group_name_H-M   'P 1'
#
loop_
_entity.id
_entity.type
_entity.pdbx_description
1 polymer ?
#
loop_
_entity_poly.entity_id
_entity_poly.type
_entity_poly.pdbx_seq_one_letter_code
_entity_poly.pdbx_strand_id
1 'polypeptide(L)'
;MICRRCLNRLSRSSKIPPPPRRYLTQSSTSPSPAPTSSPSKATEPFTTPISVSPIGHGLKPLDPSKKTESPIVLSSVPAGTPLKGLNFLKAKTDPVAMEDSEYPSWLWDILKPKAKAEDDNLAADLYSKSKAKRTAAKKALKAGKINLSASQKMPIYEQSLDLPIGDGTPEGAIEAAKARKELTKAMREKRRSSIKETNFLKTMS
;
A
#
# COMPACT_ATOMS: atom_id res chain seq x y z
N MET A 1 -12.20 -0.26 54.52
CA MET A 1 -12.43 0.90 53.62
C MET A 1 -11.13 1.68 53.50
N ILE A 2 -10.49 1.68 52.32
CA ILE A 2 -9.22 2.41 52.11
C ILE A 2 -9.51 3.90 51.92
N CYS A 3 -8.88 4.76 52.74
CA CYS A 3 -9.09 6.21 52.71
C CYS A 3 -8.51 6.86 51.44
N ARG A 4 -9.15 7.91 50.92
CA ARG A 4 -8.76 8.66 49.71
C ARG A 4 -7.30 9.18 49.76
N ARG A 5 -6.77 9.45 50.96
CA ARG A 5 -5.37 9.88 51.16
C ARG A 5 -4.36 8.75 50.90
N CYS A 6 -4.73 7.49 51.18
CA CYS A 6 -3.86 6.34 50.94
C CYS A 6 -3.74 6.03 49.43
N LEU A 7 -4.86 6.11 48.68
CA LEU A 7 -4.86 5.91 47.22
C LEU A 7 -3.99 6.94 46.47
N ASN A 8 -4.05 8.21 46.88
CA ASN A 8 -3.24 9.26 46.26
C ASN A 8 -1.73 9.17 46.58
N ARG A 9 -1.34 8.42 47.62
CA ARG A 9 0.07 8.22 47.98
C ARG A 9 0.70 7.09 47.19
N LEU A 10 -0.07 6.03 46.90
CA LEU A 10 0.33 4.92 46.04
C LEU A 10 0.50 5.35 44.57
N SER A 11 -0.29 6.32 44.08
CA SER A 11 -0.18 6.80 42.69
C SER A 11 1.03 7.71 42.42
N ARG A 12 1.68 8.26 43.46
CA ARG A 12 2.83 9.17 43.31
C ARG A 12 4.20 8.48 43.33
N SER A 13 4.25 7.17 43.60
CA SER A 13 5.52 6.43 43.79
C SER A 13 6.08 5.79 42.51
N SER A 14 5.81 6.37 41.34
CA SER A 14 6.51 5.98 40.10
C SER A 14 6.93 7.23 39.33
N LYS A 15 8.02 7.85 39.78
CA LYS A 15 8.77 8.83 38.98
C LYS A 15 9.93 8.12 38.30
N ILE A 16 9.67 7.58 37.12
CA ILE A 16 10.71 7.12 36.21
C ILE A 16 11.28 8.38 35.52
N PRO A 17 12.59 8.65 35.57
CA PRO A 17 13.18 9.79 34.86
C PRO A 17 13.12 9.57 33.34
N PRO A 18 12.87 10.61 32.53
CA PRO A 18 12.88 10.48 31.08
C PRO A 18 14.30 10.23 30.53
N PRO A 19 14.46 9.46 29.45
CA PRO A 19 15.77 9.27 28.82
C PRO A 19 16.26 10.55 28.10
N PRO A 20 17.59 10.77 28.00
CA PRO A 20 18.15 11.95 27.35
C PRO A 20 17.90 11.94 25.84
N ARG A 21 17.43 13.08 25.33
CA ARG A 21 17.07 13.32 23.92
C ARG A 21 18.35 13.63 23.12
N ARG A 22 18.78 12.70 22.25
CA ARG A 22 19.85 12.98 21.26
C ARG A 22 19.28 13.86 20.15
N TYR A 23 19.87 15.02 19.94
CA TYR A 23 19.60 15.88 18.79
C TYR A 23 20.46 15.40 17.60
N LEU A 24 19.81 14.94 16.52
CA LEU A 24 20.45 14.74 15.23
C LEU A 24 20.38 16.06 14.45
N THR A 25 21.53 16.61 14.12
CA THR A 25 21.70 17.73 13.18
C THR A 25 21.44 17.23 11.76
N GLN A 26 20.41 17.75 11.09
CA GLN A 26 20.17 17.52 9.66
C GLN A 26 20.86 18.60 8.85
N SER A 27 21.88 18.22 8.09
CA SER A 27 22.49 19.01 7.03
C SER A 27 21.68 18.87 5.75
N SER A 28 21.15 19.99 5.25
CA SER A 28 20.41 20.08 3.98
C SER A 28 21.37 20.25 2.79
N THR A 29 21.36 19.32 1.85
CA THR A 29 21.97 19.48 0.52
C THR A 29 20.87 19.75 -0.51
N SER A 30 21.00 20.84 -1.26
CA SER A 30 20.13 21.23 -2.38
C SER A 30 20.42 20.39 -3.65
N PRO A 31 19.41 20.10 -4.49
CA PRO A 31 19.64 19.54 -5.82
C PRO A 31 19.66 20.63 -6.90
N SER A 32 20.58 20.49 -7.87
CA SER A 32 20.61 21.23 -9.13
C SER A 32 20.27 20.27 -10.28
N PRO A 33 19.42 20.65 -11.26
CA PRO A 33 19.34 19.93 -12.53
C PRO A 33 19.69 20.76 -13.78
N ALA A 34 20.66 20.20 -14.53
CA ALA A 34 20.86 20.01 -15.98
C ALA A 34 20.48 21.07 -17.06
N PRO A 35 21.30 21.23 -18.11
CA PRO A 35 21.02 22.08 -19.27
C PRO A 35 20.23 21.41 -20.41
N THR A 36 19.51 22.28 -21.11
CA THR A 36 18.65 22.17 -22.30
C THR A 36 19.36 21.66 -23.56
N SER A 37 18.69 20.82 -24.36
CA SER A 37 18.96 20.67 -25.80
C SER A 37 17.67 20.66 -26.63
N SER A 38 17.74 21.37 -27.74
CA SER A 38 16.65 21.85 -28.61
C SER A 38 16.12 20.80 -29.60
N PRO A 39 14.91 21.02 -30.19
CA PRO A 39 14.32 20.14 -31.20
C PRO A 39 14.69 20.54 -32.63
N SER A 40 15.01 19.56 -33.48
CA SER A 40 15.13 19.74 -34.94
C SER A 40 13.92 19.14 -35.65
N LYS A 41 13.19 20.00 -36.38
CA LYS A 41 12.16 19.67 -37.38
C LYS A 41 12.82 19.32 -38.72
N ALA A 42 12.27 18.34 -39.44
CA ALA A 42 12.04 18.32 -40.91
C ALA A 42 11.28 17.02 -41.26
N THR A 43 10.01 17.00 -41.73
CA THR A 43 9.53 17.02 -43.14
C THR A 43 10.37 16.14 -44.10
N GLU A 44 9.89 15.24 -44.98
CA GLU A 44 8.57 14.66 -45.30
C GLU A 44 8.82 13.45 -46.29
N PRO A 45 7.85 12.91 -47.09
CA PRO A 45 7.57 11.47 -47.17
C PRO A 45 8.01 10.78 -48.48
N PHE A 46 8.20 9.45 -48.45
CA PHE A 46 8.20 8.66 -49.67
C PHE A 46 7.53 7.31 -49.48
N THR A 47 6.48 7.09 -50.28
CA THR A 47 5.70 5.87 -50.38
C THR A 47 6.49 4.78 -51.09
N THR A 48 6.36 3.52 -50.67
CA THR A 48 5.99 2.40 -51.57
C THR A 48 5.76 1.11 -50.76
N PRO A 49 4.75 0.30 -51.13
CA PRO A 49 4.33 -0.89 -50.39
C PRO A 49 5.00 -2.16 -50.94
N ILE A 50 5.41 -3.07 -50.06
CA ILE A 50 5.61 -4.48 -50.44
C ILE A 50 4.89 -5.38 -49.44
N SER A 51 3.83 -5.97 -49.97
CA SER A 51 3.07 -7.11 -49.47
C SER A 51 3.97 -8.31 -49.24
N VAL A 52 3.97 -8.87 -48.03
CA VAL A 52 4.30 -10.28 -47.81
C VAL A 52 3.34 -10.87 -46.78
N SER A 53 2.38 -11.65 -47.25
CA SER A 53 1.63 -12.62 -46.45
C SER A 53 2.50 -13.87 -46.22
N PRO A 54 2.38 -14.51 -45.05
CA PRO A 54 2.42 -15.96 -45.03
C PRO A 54 1.09 -16.55 -44.53
N ILE A 55 0.66 -17.54 -45.30
CA ILE A 55 -0.49 -18.43 -45.15
C ILE A 55 -0.17 -19.55 -44.14
N GLY A 56 -1.17 -19.94 -43.34
CA GLY A 56 -1.31 -21.25 -42.68
C GLY A 56 -0.42 -21.45 -41.45
N HIS A 57 -0.89 -21.91 -40.29
CA HIS A 57 -1.89 -22.94 -40.07
C HIS A 57 -2.59 -22.74 -38.71
N GLY A 58 -3.90 -22.86 -38.72
CA GLY A 58 -4.67 -23.04 -37.51
C GLY A 58 -4.53 -24.46 -36.99
N LEU A 59 -4.19 -24.58 -35.71
CA LEU A 59 -4.55 -25.71 -34.86
C LEU A 59 -4.85 -25.17 -33.46
N LYS A 60 -6.15 -25.08 -33.14
CA LYS A 60 -6.64 -25.30 -31.77
C LYS A 60 -6.67 -26.82 -31.58
N PRO A 61 -6.37 -27.33 -30.38
CA PRO A 61 -7.48 -27.80 -29.54
C PRO A 61 -7.52 -27.18 -28.14
N LEU A 62 -8.75 -27.07 -27.62
CA LEU A 62 -9.06 -26.81 -26.22
C LEU A 62 -8.63 -27.99 -25.35
N ASP A 63 -8.18 -27.72 -24.12
CA ASP A 63 -8.80 -28.28 -22.92
C ASP A 63 -8.62 -27.36 -21.69
N PRO A 64 -9.60 -27.27 -20.77
CA PRO A 64 -9.70 -26.22 -19.75
C PRO A 64 -9.55 -26.79 -18.33
N SER A 65 -8.37 -26.64 -17.71
CA SER A 65 -8.22 -26.64 -16.24
C SER A 65 -6.75 -26.41 -15.87
N LYS A 66 -6.33 -25.15 -15.82
CA LYS A 66 -5.25 -24.77 -14.91
C LYS A 66 -5.62 -23.44 -14.29
N LYS A 67 -5.84 -23.51 -12.98
CA LYS A 67 -6.15 -22.39 -12.11
C LYS A 67 -5.21 -21.25 -12.45
N THR A 68 -5.78 -20.08 -12.75
CA THR A 68 -5.05 -18.84 -12.98
C THR A 68 -4.37 -18.45 -11.67
N GLU A 69 -3.20 -19.02 -11.43
CA GLU A 69 -2.24 -18.47 -10.49
C GLU A 69 -1.97 -17.04 -10.96
N SER A 70 -2.19 -16.07 -10.07
CA SER A 70 -1.77 -14.69 -10.27
C SER A 70 -0.35 -14.72 -10.86
N PRO A 71 -0.05 -13.97 -11.94
CA PRO A 71 1.27 -14.03 -12.57
C PRO A 71 2.30 -13.84 -11.45
N ILE A 72 3.08 -14.88 -11.19
CA ILE A 72 4.18 -14.82 -10.24
C ILE A 72 5.03 -13.67 -10.77
N VAL A 73 5.02 -12.56 -10.04
CA VAL A 73 5.80 -11.39 -10.41
C VAL A 73 7.24 -11.85 -10.31
N LEU A 74 7.82 -12.19 -11.46
CA LEU A 74 9.20 -12.61 -11.56
C LEU A 74 10.04 -11.54 -10.88
N SER A 75 10.94 -11.98 -9.99
CA SER A 75 11.85 -11.04 -9.37
C SER A 75 12.67 -10.33 -10.44
N SER A 76 13.00 -9.06 -10.20
CA SER A 76 13.83 -8.31 -11.13
C SER A 76 15.30 -8.72 -11.11
N VAL A 77 15.72 -9.49 -10.09
CA VAL A 77 17.11 -9.89 -9.85
C VAL A 77 17.22 -11.39 -10.03
N PRO A 78 17.92 -11.88 -11.08
CA PRO A 78 18.04 -13.31 -11.29
C PRO A 78 18.89 -13.97 -10.20
N ALA A 79 18.64 -15.26 -9.97
CA ALA A 79 19.42 -16.09 -9.05
C ALA A 79 20.92 -16.03 -9.39
N GLY A 80 21.78 -16.05 -8.37
CA GLY A 80 23.23 -15.95 -8.51
C GLY A 80 23.78 -14.52 -8.58
N THR A 81 22.92 -13.50 -8.57
CA THR A 81 23.39 -12.10 -8.60
C THR A 81 23.92 -11.67 -7.23
N PRO A 82 25.18 -11.20 -7.12
CA PRO A 82 25.70 -10.68 -5.86
C PRO A 82 25.06 -9.31 -5.53
N LEU A 83 24.47 -9.20 -4.33
CA LEU A 83 23.82 -7.99 -3.85
C LEU A 83 24.85 -7.05 -3.23
N LYS A 84 25.36 -6.14 -4.05
CA LYS A 84 26.45 -5.21 -3.70
C LYS A 84 26.08 -4.32 -2.52
N GLY A 85 27.00 -4.17 -1.57
CA GLY A 85 26.91 -3.18 -0.49
C GLY A 85 26.00 -3.57 0.67
N LEU A 86 25.60 -4.84 0.77
CA LEU A 86 24.88 -5.36 1.94
C LEU A 86 25.85 -5.84 3.04
N ASN A 87 27.01 -6.38 2.66
CA ASN A 87 27.96 -6.86 3.65
C ASN A 87 28.81 -5.70 4.21
N PHE A 88 28.80 -5.57 5.54
CA PHE A 88 29.63 -4.62 6.29
C PHE A 88 30.82 -5.29 6.99
N LEU A 89 30.98 -6.61 6.89
CA LEU A 89 32.02 -7.39 7.55
C LEU A 89 33.21 -7.60 6.61
N LYS A 90 34.42 -7.24 7.05
CA LYS A 90 35.65 -7.26 6.23
C LYS A 90 36.06 -8.64 5.69
N ALA A 91 35.64 -9.72 6.35
CA ALA A 91 36.03 -11.09 6.00
C ALA A 91 34.91 -11.89 5.29
N LYS A 92 33.79 -11.25 4.97
CA LYS A 92 32.67 -11.90 4.27
C LYS A 92 32.50 -11.33 2.88
N THR A 93 31.87 -12.11 2.02
CA THR A 93 31.44 -11.66 0.70
C THR A 93 30.03 -11.09 0.77
N ASP A 94 29.64 -10.30 -0.22
CA ASP A 94 28.25 -9.87 -0.37
C ASP A 94 27.33 -11.10 -0.54
N PRO A 95 26.12 -11.08 0.03
CA PRO A 95 25.17 -12.16 -0.13
C PRO A 95 24.74 -12.26 -1.59
N VAL A 96 24.58 -13.50 -2.06
CA VAL A 96 24.15 -13.82 -3.42
C VAL A 96 22.64 -14.08 -3.43
N ALA A 97 21.94 -13.56 -4.42
CA ALA A 97 20.51 -13.79 -4.60
C ALA A 97 20.22 -15.28 -4.86
N MET A 98 19.27 -15.83 -4.12
CA MET A 98 18.77 -17.20 -4.26
C MET A 98 17.67 -17.28 -5.33
N GLU A 99 17.14 -18.47 -5.59
CA GLU A 99 15.99 -18.62 -6.50
C GLU A 99 14.70 -18.09 -5.88
N ASP A 100 13.80 -17.55 -6.70
CA ASP A 100 12.53 -16.93 -6.26
C ASP A 100 11.67 -17.87 -5.40
N SER A 101 11.75 -19.18 -5.66
CA SER A 101 11.03 -20.23 -4.93
C SER A 101 11.56 -20.50 -3.53
N GLU A 102 12.85 -20.22 -3.28
CA GLU A 102 13.48 -20.41 -1.98
C GLU A 102 13.17 -19.26 -1.02
N TYR A 103 12.76 -18.10 -1.56
CA TYR A 103 12.31 -16.99 -0.76
C TYR A 103 10.90 -17.25 -0.18
N PRO A 104 10.65 -16.83 1.08
CA PRO A 104 9.33 -16.96 1.66
C PRO A 104 8.25 -16.22 0.87
N SER A 105 7.05 -16.80 0.77
CA SER A 105 5.92 -16.24 0.00
C SER A 105 5.50 -14.83 0.42
N TRP A 106 5.65 -14.48 1.70
CA TRP A 106 5.31 -13.15 2.21
C TRP A 106 6.15 -12.02 1.60
N LEU A 107 7.32 -12.31 1.03
CA LEU A 107 8.17 -11.32 0.37
C LEU A 107 7.43 -10.65 -0.80
N TRP A 108 6.72 -11.45 -1.58
CA TRP A 108 5.97 -11.00 -2.76
C TRP A 108 4.71 -10.21 -2.40
N ASP A 109 4.24 -10.31 -1.16
CA ASP A 109 3.08 -9.58 -0.65
C ASP A 109 3.41 -8.17 -0.13
N ILE A 110 4.69 -7.86 0.11
CA ILE A 110 5.10 -6.58 0.74
C ILE A 110 4.75 -5.38 -0.15
N LEU A 111 4.96 -5.52 -1.47
CA LEU A 111 4.75 -4.44 -2.43
C LEU A 111 3.28 -4.30 -2.83
N LYS A 112 2.42 -5.30 -2.51
CA LYS A 112 0.99 -5.19 -2.78
C LYS A 112 0.48 -3.94 -2.08
N PRO A 113 -0.18 -3.01 -2.82
CA PRO A 113 -0.72 -1.82 -2.20
C PRO A 113 -1.64 -2.28 -1.09
N LYS A 114 -1.37 -1.82 0.14
CA LYS A 114 -2.30 -2.04 1.25
C LYS A 114 -3.60 -1.42 0.78
N ALA A 115 -4.63 -2.25 0.57
CA ALA A 115 -5.97 -1.83 0.21
C ALA A 115 -6.53 -0.92 1.33
N LYS A 116 -6.06 0.33 1.37
CA LYS A 116 -6.93 1.44 1.70
C LYS A 116 -7.97 1.37 0.62
N ALA A 117 -9.24 1.25 1.00
CA ALA A 117 -10.37 1.28 0.08
C ALA A 117 -10.03 2.25 -1.06
N GLU A 118 -9.79 1.69 -2.25
CA GLU A 118 -9.43 2.51 -3.41
C GLU A 118 -10.54 3.54 -3.64
N ASP A 119 -11.77 3.25 -3.24
CA ASP A 119 -12.93 4.14 -3.32
C ASP A 119 -12.70 5.55 -2.73
N ASP A 120 -12.05 5.69 -1.56
CA ASP A 120 -11.89 7.00 -0.93
C ASP A 120 -10.78 7.85 -1.58
N ASN A 121 -9.71 7.22 -2.09
CA ASN A 121 -8.66 7.94 -2.82
C ASN A 121 -8.98 8.13 -4.30
N LEU A 122 -9.82 7.27 -4.89
CA LEU A 122 -10.30 7.44 -6.26
C LEU A 122 -11.15 8.70 -6.38
N ALA A 123 -11.99 9.03 -5.40
CA ALA A 123 -12.78 10.26 -5.40
C ALA A 123 -11.90 11.52 -5.42
N ALA A 124 -10.81 11.54 -4.66
CA ALA A 124 -9.83 12.64 -4.68
C ALA A 124 -8.99 12.65 -5.97
N ASP A 125 -8.65 11.48 -6.52
CA ASP A 125 -7.88 11.32 -7.76
C ASP A 125 -8.70 11.61 -9.04
N LEU A 126 -10.04 11.61 -8.97
CA LEU A 126 -10.88 12.09 -10.06
C LEU A 126 -10.68 13.58 -10.36
N TYR A 127 -10.25 14.37 -9.38
CA TYR A 127 -9.95 15.79 -9.57
C TYR A 127 -8.58 16.02 -10.21
N SER A 128 -7.60 15.14 -9.99
CA SER A 128 -6.26 15.21 -10.62
C SER A 128 -6.29 14.80 -12.11
N LYS A 129 -7.35 14.12 -12.55
CA LYS A 129 -7.52 13.65 -13.92
C LYS A 129 -8.11 14.74 -14.83
N SER A 130 -7.73 14.72 -16.11
CA SER A 130 -8.14 15.67 -17.15
C SER A 130 -9.66 15.89 -17.24
N LYS A 131 -10.10 17.04 -17.79
CA LYS A 131 -11.53 17.41 -17.95
C LYS A 131 -12.39 16.27 -18.55
N ALA A 132 -11.83 15.54 -19.52
CA ALA A 132 -12.50 14.40 -20.17
C ALA A 132 -12.80 13.23 -19.23
N LYS A 133 -11.88 12.92 -18.29
CA LYS A 133 -12.09 11.86 -17.29
C LYS A 133 -13.16 12.26 -16.29
N ARG A 134 -13.20 13.54 -15.88
CA ARG A 134 -14.27 14.07 -15.00
C ARG A 134 -15.64 14.00 -15.66
N THR A 135 -15.77 14.37 -16.93
CA THR A 135 -17.05 14.31 -17.66
C THR A 135 -17.50 12.88 -17.93
N ALA A 136 -16.57 11.98 -18.27
CA ALA A 136 -16.86 10.55 -18.44
C ALA A 136 -17.37 9.91 -17.13
N ALA A 137 -16.73 10.20 -15.99
CA ALA A 137 -17.18 9.74 -14.69
C ALA A 137 -18.58 10.28 -14.35
N LYS A 138 -18.83 11.59 -14.53
CA LYS A 138 -20.17 12.19 -14.32
C LYS A 138 -21.24 11.55 -15.20
N LYS A 139 -20.91 11.25 -16.47
CA LYS A 139 -21.83 10.57 -17.40
C LYS A 139 -22.13 9.13 -16.95
N ALA A 140 -21.13 8.42 -16.41
CA ALA A 140 -21.32 7.07 -15.87
C ALA A 140 -22.19 7.05 -14.60
N LEU A 141 -22.02 8.01 -13.68
CA LEU A 141 -22.89 8.16 -12.50
C LEU A 141 -24.34 8.49 -12.91
N LYS A 142 -24.52 9.41 -13.86
CA LYS A 142 -25.86 9.78 -14.39
C LYS A 142 -26.56 8.62 -15.10
N ALA A 143 -25.80 7.69 -15.67
CA ALA A 143 -26.34 6.47 -16.29
C ALA A 143 -26.88 5.45 -15.27
N GLY A 144 -26.92 5.77 -13.97
CA GLY A 144 -27.64 4.99 -12.96
C GLY A 144 -27.02 3.62 -12.65
N LYS A 145 -25.76 3.38 -13.04
CA LYS A 145 -25.02 2.14 -12.72
C LYS A 145 -24.50 2.11 -11.29
N ILE A 146 -25.24 2.69 -10.34
CA ILE A 146 -24.91 2.68 -8.93
C ILE A 146 -26.13 2.11 -8.23
N ASN A 147 -26.02 0.86 -7.80
CA ASN A 147 -27.03 0.24 -6.96
C ASN A 147 -27.06 1.01 -5.63
N LEU A 148 -27.99 1.97 -5.53
CA LEU A 148 -28.23 2.79 -4.34
C LEU A 148 -28.76 1.93 -3.15
N SER A 149 -29.06 0.65 -3.39
CA SER A 149 -29.40 -0.34 -2.38
C SER A 149 -28.20 -0.92 -1.63
N ALA A 150 -26.97 -0.57 -1.99
CA ALA A 150 -25.79 -0.88 -1.19
C ALA A 150 -25.79 0.03 0.05
N SER A 151 -26.43 -0.44 1.12
CA SER A 151 -26.39 0.15 2.47
C SER A 151 -25.00 0.71 2.78
N GLN A 152 -24.93 1.97 3.20
CA GLN A 152 -23.68 2.63 3.59
C GLN A 152 -22.87 1.68 4.49
N LYS A 153 -21.67 1.28 4.05
CA LYS A 153 -20.83 0.38 4.83
C LYS A 153 -20.35 1.15 6.06
N MET A 154 -21.04 0.93 7.19
CA MET A 154 -20.59 1.49 8.47
C MET A 154 -19.17 1.01 8.74
N PRO A 155 -18.23 1.90 9.02
CA PRO A 155 -16.85 1.51 9.29
C PRO A 155 -16.77 0.67 10.55
N ILE A 156 -15.80 -0.25 10.59
CA ILE A 156 -15.64 -1.25 11.67
C ILE A 156 -15.63 -0.65 13.09
N TYR A 157 -15.15 0.59 13.24
CA TYR A 157 -15.04 1.25 14.54
C TYR A 157 -16.33 1.94 15.03
N GLU A 158 -17.34 2.06 14.17
CA GLU A 158 -18.67 2.59 14.52
C GLU A 158 -19.69 1.46 14.72
N GLN A 159 -19.31 0.23 14.40
CA GLN A 159 -20.15 -0.94 14.60
C GLN A 159 -20.16 -1.31 16.09
N SER A 160 -21.36 -1.60 16.61
CA SER A 160 -21.57 -2.13 17.96
C SER A 160 -21.74 -3.65 17.97
N LEU A 161 -21.39 -4.32 16.87
CA LEU A 161 -21.47 -5.78 16.78
C LEU A 161 -20.32 -6.40 17.54
N ASP A 162 -20.60 -7.50 18.23
CA ASP A 162 -19.58 -8.21 18.99
C ASP A 162 -18.50 -8.77 18.06
N LEU A 163 -17.25 -8.65 18.51
CA LEU A 163 -16.12 -9.27 17.81
C LEU A 163 -16.15 -10.78 18.06
N PRO A 164 -15.67 -11.60 17.10
CA PRO A 164 -15.57 -13.04 17.30
C PRO A 164 -14.69 -13.34 18.53
N ILE A 165 -15.22 -14.17 19.43
CA ILE A 165 -14.57 -14.57 20.69
C ILE A 165 -13.69 -15.82 20.48
N GLY A 166 -13.98 -16.61 19.45
CA GLY A 166 -13.30 -17.86 19.08
C GLY A 166 -13.96 -19.06 19.75
N ASP A 167 -14.29 -20.10 18.98
CA ASP A 167 -15.08 -21.26 19.43
C ASP A 167 -14.24 -22.29 20.22
N GLY A 168 -13.13 -21.87 20.82
CA GLY A 168 -12.14 -22.74 21.46
C GLY A 168 -11.22 -23.50 20.50
N THR A 169 -11.47 -23.44 19.19
CA THR A 169 -10.58 -23.99 18.16
C THR A 169 -9.37 -23.08 17.92
N PRO A 170 -8.20 -23.63 17.50
CA PRO A 170 -7.03 -22.80 17.18
C PRO A 170 -7.31 -21.82 16.04
N GLU A 171 -8.12 -22.22 15.06
CA GLU A 171 -8.53 -21.37 13.94
C GLU A 171 -9.41 -20.21 14.40
N GLY A 172 -10.43 -20.48 15.21
CA GLY A 172 -11.30 -19.44 15.78
C GLY A 172 -10.52 -18.44 16.64
N ALA A 173 -9.48 -18.89 17.36
CA ALA A 173 -8.60 -18.00 18.11
C ALA A 173 -7.78 -17.07 17.20
N ILE A 174 -7.28 -17.58 16.07
CA ILE A 174 -6.54 -16.80 15.08
C ILE A 174 -7.47 -15.74 14.44
N GLU A 175 -8.70 -16.10 14.11
CA GLU A 175 -9.69 -15.19 13.54
C GLU A 175 -10.11 -14.10 14.52
N ALA A 176 -10.42 -14.46 15.76
CA ALA A 176 -10.67 -13.52 16.85
C ALA A 176 -9.53 -12.52 17.02
N ALA A 177 -8.28 -13.01 16.98
CA ALA A 177 -7.11 -12.15 17.06
C ALA A 177 -6.97 -11.22 15.84
N LYS A 178 -7.28 -11.69 14.63
CA LYS A 178 -7.27 -10.87 13.41
C LYS A 178 -8.33 -9.76 13.48
N ALA A 179 -9.57 -10.08 13.84
CA ALA A 179 -10.66 -9.09 13.95
C ALA A 179 -10.33 -7.98 14.98
N ARG A 180 -9.77 -8.34 16.14
CA ARG A 180 -9.32 -7.36 17.15
C ARG A 180 -8.18 -6.46 16.64
N LYS A 181 -7.23 -7.04 15.89
CA LYS A 181 -6.14 -6.29 15.25
C LYS A 181 -6.66 -5.32 14.19
N GLU A 182 -7.65 -5.74 13.41
CA GLU A 182 -8.30 -4.90 12.39
C GLU A 182 -9.02 -3.69 13.01
N LEU A 183 -9.80 -3.90 14.08
CA LEU A 183 -10.43 -2.80 14.82
C LEU A 183 -9.38 -1.82 15.36
N THR A 184 -8.30 -2.34 15.96
CA THR A 184 -7.21 -1.52 16.49
C THR A 184 -6.53 -0.70 15.39
N LYS A 185 -6.33 -1.28 14.21
CA LYS A 185 -5.76 -0.62 13.03
C LYS A 185 -6.69 0.49 12.53
N ALA A 186 -7.99 0.22 12.41
CA ALA A 186 -8.99 1.22 12.00
C ALA A 186 -9.06 2.39 12.99
N MET A 187 -9.08 2.11 14.29
CA MET A 187 -9.03 3.14 15.35
C MET A 187 -7.74 3.96 15.31
N ARG A 188 -6.61 3.34 14.94
CA ARG A 188 -5.34 4.07 14.77
C ARG A 188 -5.39 4.99 13.55
N GLU A 189 -6.03 4.58 12.47
CA GLU A 189 -6.21 5.41 11.28
C GLU A 189 -7.08 6.63 11.56
N LYS A 190 -8.23 6.46 12.23
CA LYS A 190 -9.08 7.57 12.70
C LYS A 190 -8.34 8.55 13.61
N ARG A 191 -7.56 8.03 14.56
CA ARG A 191 -6.74 8.90 15.44
C ARG A 191 -5.67 9.67 14.66
N ARG A 192 -5.08 9.05 13.63
CA ARG A 192 -4.08 9.73 12.80
C ARG A 192 -4.71 10.82 11.94
N SER A 193 -5.91 10.61 11.39
CA SER A 193 -6.60 11.67 10.64
C SER A 193 -7.02 12.81 11.55
N SER A 194 -7.59 12.52 12.73
CA SER A 194 -7.98 13.57 13.69
C SER A 194 -6.77 14.39 14.16
N ILE A 195 -5.63 13.76 14.48
CA ILE A 195 -4.41 14.47 14.86
C ILE A 195 -3.93 15.38 13.73
N LYS A 196 -3.98 14.91 12.48
CA LYS A 196 -3.58 15.73 11.32
C LYS A 196 -4.49 16.94 11.14
N GLU A 197 -5.80 16.74 11.24
CA GLU A 197 -6.78 17.82 11.16
C GLU A 197 -6.59 18.84 12.28
N THR A 198 -6.46 18.40 13.54
CA THR A 198 -6.23 19.30 14.66
C THR A 198 -4.92 20.06 14.54
N ASN A 199 -3.86 19.41 14.06
CA ASN A 199 -2.58 20.07 13.83
C ASN A 199 -2.71 21.12 12.71
N PHE A 200 -3.40 20.78 11.63
CA PHE A 200 -3.64 21.70 10.52
C PHE A 200 -4.45 22.93 10.97
N LEU A 201 -5.57 22.72 11.65
CA LEU A 201 -6.40 23.81 12.16
C LEU A 201 -5.64 24.69 13.16
N LYS A 202 -4.85 24.07 14.05
CA LYS A 202 -4.01 24.80 15.01
C LYS A 202 -2.91 25.64 14.34
N THR A 203 -2.41 25.24 13.17
CA THR A 203 -1.46 26.06 12.40
C THR A 203 -2.14 27.20 11.61
N MET A 204 -3.47 27.17 11.48
CA MET A 204 -4.24 28.17 10.73
C MET A 204 -4.93 29.20 11.65
N SER A 205 -5.00 28.95 12.96
CA SER A 205 -5.50 29.87 14.00
C SER A 205 -4.38 30.65 14.66
#